data_AF-A0A453QXQ6-F1
#
_entry.id   AF-A0A453QXQ6-F1
#
_cell.length_a   1.000
_cell.length_b   1.000
_cell.length_c   1.000
_cell.angle_alpha   90.00
_cell.angle_beta   90.00
_cell.angle_gamma   90.00
#
_symmetry.space_group_name_H-M   'P 1'
#
loop_
_entity.id
_entity.type
_entity.pdbx_description
1 polymer ?
#
loop_
_entity_poly.entity_id
_entity_poly.type
_entity_poly.pdbx_seq_one_letter_code
_entity_poly.pdbx_strand_id
1 'polypeptide(L)'
;MPLALNINPRKYLQALFSACQNVANEASASSSEQKEFNLYNEHIDNLHQFSGDYDAVIICLGGKASSLPELTNKLPLRTCRGVIAEFRLPSDTVEKYGSRSPSILSDAWLAFQGPRTVSVGSTWQ
;
A
#
# COMPACT_ATOMS: atom_id res chain seq x y z
N MET A 1 7.82 -11.36 18.43
CA MET A 1 7.63 -9.89 18.34
C MET A 1 6.32 -9.52 19.04
N PRO A 2 6.34 -9.20 20.35
CA PRO A 2 5.12 -8.99 21.13
C PRO A 2 4.33 -7.72 20.75
N LEU A 3 4.98 -6.75 20.11
CA LEU A 3 4.37 -5.48 19.67
C LEU A 3 4.12 -5.43 18.16
N ALA A 4 4.34 -6.53 17.44
CA ALA A 4 4.07 -6.56 16.00
C ALA A 4 2.57 -6.49 15.75
N LEU A 5 2.18 -5.68 14.77
CA LEU A 5 0.79 -5.49 14.36
C LEU A 5 0.62 -5.95 12.94
N ASN A 6 -0.46 -6.70 12.71
CA ASN A 6 -0.95 -6.95 11.36
C ASN A 6 -1.95 -5.84 11.00
N ILE A 7 -1.80 -5.27 9.81
CA ILE A 7 -2.68 -4.23 9.28
C ILE A 7 -3.33 -4.71 7.99
N ASN A 8 -4.51 -4.17 7.68
CA ASN A 8 -5.07 -4.29 6.35
C ASN A 8 -4.44 -3.20 5.47
N PRO A 9 -3.54 -3.54 4.52
CA PRO A 9 -2.77 -2.53 3.79
C PRO A 9 -3.64 -1.62 2.93
N ARG A 10 -4.72 -2.15 2.34
CA ARG A 10 -5.65 -1.36 1.51
C ARG A 10 -6.34 -0.30 2.35
N LYS A 11 -6.95 -0.70 3.47
CA LYS A 11 -7.65 0.25 4.35
C LYS A 11 -6.69 1.28 4.94
N TYR A 12 -5.48 0.85 5.31
CA TYR A 12 -4.45 1.73 5.84
C TYR A 12 -4.06 2.81 4.82
N LEU A 13 -3.75 2.44 3.58
CA LEU A 13 -3.37 3.39 2.53
C LEU A 13 -4.51 4.35 2.18
N GLN A 14 -5.76 3.87 2.15
CA GLN A 14 -6.93 4.73 1.94
C GLN A 14 -7.07 5.78 3.05
N ALA A 15 -6.96 5.36 4.32
CA ALA A 15 -7.05 6.27 5.46
C ALA A 15 -5.89 7.29 5.47
N LEU A 16 -4.68 6.83 5.14
CA LEU A 16 -3.50 7.69 5.06
C LEU A 16 -3.66 8.76 3.97
N PHE A 17 -4.13 8.36 2.78
CA PHE A 17 -4.40 9.30 1.69
C PHE A 17 -5.44 10.35 2.10
N SER A 18 -6.55 9.94 2.71
CA SER A 18 -7.56 10.87 3.23
C SER A 18 -7.02 11.83 4.28
N ALA A 19 -6.14 11.37 5.17
CA ALA A 19 -5.48 12.23 6.15
C ALA A 19 -4.59 13.29 5.49
N CYS A 20 -3.80 12.91 4.47
CA CYS A 20 -2.98 13.84 3.70
C CYS A 20 -3.84 14.91 3.00
N GLN A 21 -4.95 14.50 2.38
CA GLN A 21 -5.88 15.44 1.75
C GLN A 21 -6.45 16.44 2.75
N ASN A 22 -6.85 15.99 3.95
CA ASN A 22 -7.39 16.87 4.99
C ASN A 22 -6.35 17.91 5.43
N VAL A 23 -5.10 17.48 5.66
CA VAL A 23 -3.99 18.38 6.04
C VAL A 23 -3.75 19.44 4.96
N ALA A 24 -3.77 19.05 3.68
CA ALA A 24 -3.62 20.00 2.57
C ALA A 24 -4.77 21.03 2.53
N ASN A 25 -6.01 20.56 2.71
CA ASN A 25 -7.19 21.42 2.72
C ASN A 25 -7.16 22.43 3.89
N GLU A 26 -6.75 21.99 5.09
CA GLU A 26 -6.62 22.85 6.27
C GLU A 26 -5.53 23.93 6.08
N ALA A 27 -4.40 23.57 5.46
CA ALA A 27 -3.33 24.53 5.16
C ALA A 27 -3.76 25.60 4.14
N SER A 28 -4.56 25.21 3.14
CA SER A 28 -5.10 26.15 2.14
C SER A 28 -6.18 27.07 2.70
N ALA A 29 -6.89 26.66 3.76
CA ALA A 29 -7.87 27.51 4.42
C ALA A 29 -7.23 28.58 5.35
N SER A 30 -5.95 28.42 5.72
CA SER A 30 -5.29 29.18 6.79
C SER A 30 -4.11 30.05 6.35
N SER A 31 -3.70 30.03 5.09
CA SER A 31 -2.49 30.73 4.63
C SER A 31 -2.67 31.48 3.29
N SER A 32 -1.75 32.41 2.99
CA SER A 32 -1.69 33.12 1.70
C SER A 32 -1.11 32.28 0.55
N GLU A 33 -0.51 31.12 0.85
CA GLU A 33 0.03 30.19 -0.14
C GLU A 33 -0.90 29.00 -0.28
N GLN A 34 -1.52 28.86 -1.46
CA GLN A 34 -2.38 27.72 -1.76
C GLN A 34 -1.54 26.44 -1.83
N LYS A 35 -1.86 25.46 -0.97
CA LYS A 35 -1.31 24.11 -1.05
C LYS A 35 -2.33 23.19 -1.70
N GLU A 36 -2.04 22.77 -2.91
CA GLU A 36 -2.89 21.81 -3.62
C GLU A 36 -2.40 20.38 -3.41
N PHE A 37 -3.36 19.46 -3.25
CA PHE A 37 -3.11 18.04 -3.20
C PHE A 37 -4.13 17.33 -4.09
N ASN A 38 -3.64 16.86 -5.23
CA ASN A 38 -4.45 16.31 -6.31
C ASN A 38 -4.06 14.84 -6.56
N LEU A 39 -5.05 14.01 -6.89
CA LEU A 39 -4.86 12.63 -7.33
C LEU A 39 -5.33 12.49 -8.77
N TYR A 40 -4.38 12.24 -9.66
CA TYR A 40 -4.64 11.99 -11.08
C TYR A 40 -4.63 10.48 -11.33
N ASN A 41 -5.66 9.97 -11.99
CA ASN A 41 -5.73 8.58 -12.43
C ASN A 41 -5.42 8.51 -13.93
N GLU A 42 -4.17 8.78 -14.27
CA GLU A 42 -3.70 8.89 -15.64
C GLU A 42 -2.59 7.86 -15.92
N HIS A 43 -2.48 7.47 -17.19
CA HIS A 43 -1.37 6.64 -17.65
C HIS A 43 -0.21 7.53 -18.05
N ILE A 44 0.99 7.20 -17.56
CA ILE A 44 2.22 7.94 -17.85
C ILE A 44 3.16 6.99 -18.57
N ASP A 45 3.49 7.31 -19.83
CA ASP A 45 4.37 6.48 -20.65
C ASP A 45 5.84 6.68 -20.30
N ASN A 46 6.21 7.90 -19.90
CA ASN A 46 7.60 8.30 -19.64
C ASN A 46 7.65 9.57 -18.77
N LEU A 47 8.81 9.85 -18.19
CA LEU A 47 9.02 10.97 -17.25
C LEU A 47 9.09 12.33 -17.94
N HIS A 48 9.34 12.39 -19.26
CA HIS A 48 9.37 13.66 -19.99
C HIS A 48 8.01 14.37 -20.00
N GLN A 49 6.92 13.64 -19.75
CA GLN A 49 5.58 14.21 -19.61
C GLN A 49 5.46 15.20 -18.43
N PHE A 50 6.38 15.15 -17.46
CA PHE A 50 6.42 16.07 -16.31
C PHE A 50 7.40 17.24 -16.50
N SER A 51 8.02 17.36 -17.66
CA SER A 51 9.07 18.35 -17.90
C SER A 51 8.50 19.77 -17.90
N GLY A 52 8.93 20.60 -16.95
CA GLY A 52 8.57 22.02 -16.86
C GLY A 52 7.43 22.33 -15.91
N ASP A 53 6.68 21.32 -15.46
CA ASP A 53 5.52 21.49 -14.57
C ASP A 53 5.86 21.30 -13.09
N TYR A 54 6.99 20.64 -12.78
CA TYR A 54 7.37 20.26 -11.42
C TYR A 54 8.85 20.53 -11.12
N ASP A 55 9.14 21.08 -9.94
CA ASP A 55 10.50 21.24 -9.43
C ASP A 55 11.15 19.91 -9.03
N ALA A 56 10.33 18.94 -8.64
CA ALA A 56 10.77 17.61 -8.22
C ALA A 56 9.68 16.55 -8.50
N VAL A 57 10.11 15.34 -8.81
CA VAL A 57 9.24 14.18 -9.04
C VAL A 57 9.71 13.01 -8.18
N ILE A 58 8.79 12.38 -7.44
CA ILE A 58 9.04 11.18 -6.64
C ILE A 58 8.35 9.99 -7.30
N ILE A 59 9.13 8.95 -7.65
CA ILE A 59 8.63 7.78 -8.39
C ILE A 59 8.39 6.60 -7.43
N CYS A 60 7.12 6.20 -7.28
CA CYS A 60 6.69 5.14 -6.35
C CYS A 60 6.01 3.95 -7.06
N LEU A 61 6.60 3.44 -8.15
CA LEU A 61 5.98 2.39 -8.99
C LEU A 61 6.15 0.95 -8.47
N GLY A 62 6.91 0.73 -7.40
CA GLY A 62 7.16 -0.59 -6.84
C GLY A 62 7.68 -1.58 -7.90
N GLY A 63 7.07 -2.77 -7.98
CA GLY A 63 7.44 -3.80 -8.97
C GLY A 63 7.20 -3.42 -10.44
N LYS A 64 6.59 -2.26 -10.72
CA LYS A 64 6.42 -1.71 -12.07
C LYS A 64 7.48 -0.68 -12.43
N ALA A 65 8.51 -0.45 -11.62
CA ALA A 65 9.54 0.55 -11.94
C ALA A 65 10.17 0.36 -13.33
N SER A 66 10.32 -0.89 -13.79
CA SER A 66 10.82 -1.21 -15.14
C SER A 66 9.85 -0.91 -16.29
N SER A 67 8.60 -0.50 -16.02
CA SER A 67 7.69 -0.04 -17.09
C SER A 67 8.01 1.37 -17.56
N LEU A 68 8.78 2.15 -16.78
CA LEU A 68 9.28 3.44 -17.23
C LEU A 68 10.58 3.24 -18.04
N PRO A 69 10.65 3.76 -19.28
CA PRO A 69 11.86 3.67 -20.11
C PRO A 69 13.11 4.20 -19.40
N GLU A 70 12.97 5.28 -18.62
CA GLU A 70 14.07 5.94 -17.94
C GLU A 70 14.68 5.11 -16.80
N LEU A 71 13.93 4.14 -16.26
CA LEU A 71 14.37 3.28 -15.16
C LEU A 71 14.70 1.85 -15.61
N THR A 72 14.37 1.51 -16.84
CA THR A 72 14.61 0.18 -17.41
C THR A 72 16.12 -0.15 -17.37
N ASN A 73 16.46 -1.29 -16.77
CA ASN A 73 17.84 -1.75 -16.57
C ASN A 73 18.76 -0.83 -15.76
N LYS A 74 18.24 0.23 -15.12
CA LYS A 74 19.03 1.12 -14.25
C LYS A 74 18.97 0.75 -12.78
N LEU A 75 17.87 0.13 -12.36
CA LEU A 75 17.65 -0.30 -10.99
C LEU A 75 17.84 -1.82 -10.89
N PRO A 76 18.51 -2.34 -9.84
CA PRO A 76 18.67 -3.77 -9.63
C PRO A 76 17.38 -4.39 -9.04
N LEU A 77 16.24 -4.09 -9.65
CA LEU A 77 14.92 -4.56 -9.24
C LEU A 77 14.49 -5.76 -10.07
N ARG A 78 13.85 -6.72 -9.41
CA ARG A 78 13.16 -7.83 -10.06
C ARG A 78 11.70 -7.83 -9.61
N THR A 79 10.80 -8.09 -10.54
CA THR A 79 9.41 -8.34 -10.20
C THR A 79 9.30 -9.73 -9.59
N CYS A 80 8.67 -9.82 -8.43
CA CYS A 80 8.31 -11.09 -7.81
C CYS A 80 6.79 -11.18 -7.70
N ARG A 81 6.24 -12.31 -8.11
CA ARG A 81 4.80 -12.56 -8.02
C ARG A 81 4.50 -13.40 -6.79
N GLY A 82 3.64 -12.87 -5.92
CA GLY A 82 3.12 -13.58 -4.76
C GLY A 82 1.61 -13.75 -4.84
N VAL A 83 1.12 -14.91 -4.40
CA VAL A 83 -0.30 -15.20 -4.22
C VAL A 83 -0.57 -15.39 -2.74
N ILE A 84 -1.65 -14.77 -2.25
CA ILE A 84 -2.14 -14.86 -0.88
C ILE A 84 -3.53 -15.51 -0.96
N ALA A 85 -3.75 -16.56 -0.18
CA ALA A 85 -5.05 -17.19 -0.03
C ALA A 85 -5.83 -16.50 1.10
N GLU A 86 -7.10 -16.19 0.86
CA GLU A 86 -8.00 -15.64 1.86
C GLU A 86 -9.04 -16.70 2.26
N PHE A 87 -9.11 -16.98 3.55
CA PHE A 87 -10.05 -17.92 4.15
C PHE A 87 -11.07 -17.17 5.00
N ARG A 88 -12.34 -17.60 4.91
CA ARG A 88 -13.38 -17.20 5.84
C ARG A 88 -13.59 -18.28 6.87
N LEU A 89 -13.38 -17.94 8.13
CA LEU A 89 -13.62 -18.84 9.24
C LEU A 89 -15.13 -19.03 9.49
N PRO A 90 -15.55 -20.21 9.96
CA PRO A 90 -16.90 -20.47 10.43
C PRO A 90 -17.41 -19.45 11.45
N SER A 91 -18.72 -19.26 11.58
CA SER A 91 -19.31 -18.22 12.44
C SER A 91 -19.14 -18.50 13.93
N ASP A 92 -19.02 -19.77 14.31
CA ASP A 92 -18.83 -20.26 15.67
C ASP A 92 -17.39 -20.05 16.19
N THR A 93 -16.45 -19.61 15.36
CA THR A 93 -15.06 -19.36 15.77
C THR A 93 -14.80 -17.94 16.26
N VAL A 94 -15.79 -17.04 16.19
CA VAL A 94 -15.63 -15.61 16.54
C VAL A 94 -15.23 -15.40 18.01
N GLU A 95 -15.69 -16.26 18.91
CA GLU A 95 -15.31 -16.18 20.33
C GLU A 95 -13.88 -16.70 20.59
N LYS A 96 -13.33 -17.50 19.67
CA LYS A 96 -11.99 -18.12 19.79
C LYS A 96 -10.89 -17.27 19.15
N TYR A 97 -11.22 -16.56 18.06
CA TYR A 97 -10.26 -15.74 17.31
C TYR A 97 -10.80 -14.32 17.14
N GLY A 98 -10.03 -13.34 17.64
CA GLY A 98 -10.38 -11.93 17.63
C GLY A 98 -9.38 -11.09 16.83
N SER A 99 -9.57 -9.77 16.86
CA SER A 99 -8.66 -8.81 16.20
C SER A 99 -7.24 -8.80 16.77
N ARG A 100 -7.02 -9.42 17.94
CA ARG A 100 -5.72 -9.58 18.59
C ARG A 100 -5.12 -10.98 18.41
N SER A 101 -5.73 -11.83 17.59
CA SER A 101 -5.16 -13.15 17.30
C SER A 101 -3.77 -13.00 16.66
N PRO A 102 -2.77 -13.74 17.14
CA PRO A 102 -1.40 -13.56 16.69
C PRO A 102 -1.23 -13.96 15.23
N SER A 103 -0.30 -13.32 14.54
CA SER A 103 0.18 -13.81 13.24
C SER A 103 1.25 -14.88 13.47
N ILE A 104 1.22 -15.93 12.66
CA ILE A 104 2.22 -17.00 12.68
C ILE A 104 3.17 -16.78 11.51
N LEU A 105 4.47 -16.85 11.78
CA LEU A 105 5.52 -16.73 10.78
C LEU A 105 6.28 -18.06 10.71
N SER A 106 6.35 -18.64 9.53
CA SER A 106 7.10 -19.83 9.17
C SER A 106 7.55 -19.67 7.71
N ASP A 107 7.80 -20.77 6.98
CA ASP A 107 8.08 -20.73 5.53
C ASP A 107 6.94 -20.06 4.74
N ALA A 108 5.73 -20.17 5.28
CA ALA A 108 4.58 -19.31 4.97
C ALA A 108 4.15 -18.54 6.22
N TRP A 109 3.41 -17.46 6.03
CA TRP A 109 2.78 -16.67 7.08
C TRP A 109 1.27 -16.85 7.11
N LEU A 110 0.70 -16.74 8.30
CA LEU A 110 -0.74 -16.71 8.55
C LEU A 110 -1.07 -15.47 9.38
N ALA A 111 -2.06 -14.69 8.94
CA ALA A 111 -2.44 -13.46 9.62
C ALA A 111 -3.95 -13.27 9.66
N PHE A 112 -4.48 -12.92 10.83
CA PHE A 112 -5.89 -12.62 11.03
C PHE A 112 -6.20 -11.17 10.60
N GLN A 113 -7.20 -11.00 9.74
CA GLN A 113 -7.66 -9.72 9.19
C GLN A 113 -9.05 -9.38 9.77
N GLY A 114 -9.17 -9.39 11.10
CA GLY A 114 -10.43 -9.26 11.83
C GLY A 114 -10.96 -10.62 12.34
N PRO A 115 -12.23 -10.70 12.75
CA PRO A 115 -12.74 -11.85 13.51
C PRO A 115 -12.97 -13.12 12.68
N ARG A 116 -13.09 -13.00 11.34
CA ARG A 116 -13.45 -14.13 10.47
C ARG A 116 -12.62 -14.28 9.22
N THR A 117 -11.66 -13.39 8.99
CA THR A 117 -10.83 -13.43 7.79
C THR A 117 -9.41 -13.80 8.18
N VAL A 118 -8.86 -14.82 7.52
CA VAL A 118 -7.48 -15.25 7.68
C VAL A 118 -6.81 -15.23 6.33
N SER A 119 -5.67 -14.55 6.24
CA SER A 119 -4.82 -14.55 5.06
C SER A 119 -3.65 -15.51 5.30
N VAL A 120 -3.36 -16.34 4.31
CA VAL A 120 -2.20 -17.25 4.31
C VAL A 120 -1.38 -16.95 3.08
N GLY A 121 -0.09 -16.70 3.26
CA GLY A 121 0.76 -16.35 2.14
C GLY A 121 2.25 -16.55 2.41
N SER A 122 3.10 -16.19 1.46
CA SER A 122 2.75 -16.08 0.04
C SER A 122 3.60 -17.03 -0.76
N THR A 123 3.11 -17.43 -1.93
CA THR A 123 4.00 -18.02 -2.95
C THR A 123 5.09 -17.01 -3.31
N TRP A 124 6.19 -17.52 -3.84
CA TRP A 124 7.25 -16.70 -4.41
C TRP A 124 7.58 -17.22 -5.81
N GLN A 125 7.38 -16.38 -6.83
CA GLN A 125 7.84 -16.60 -8.20
C GLN A 125 8.71 -15.42 -8.61
#